data_AF-A0A0S8K5M8-F1
#
_entry.id   AF-A0A0S8K5M8-F1
#
_cell.length_a   1.000
_cell.length_b   1.000
_cell.length_c   1.000
_cell.angle_alpha   90.00
_cell.angle_beta   90.00
_cell.angle_gamma   90.00
#
_symmetry.space_group_name_H-M   'P 1'
#
loop_
_entity.id
_entity.type
_entity.pdbx_description
1 polymer ?
#
loop_
_entity_poly.entity_id
_entity_poly.type
_entity_poly.pdbx_seq_one_letter_code
_entity_poly.pdbx_strand_id
1 'polypeptide(L)'
;MKIFLPLFITIVFLFAIGFCQAQVVINEVMYHGDTDDLDDDLQWIELYNLGTEDMDISGWIMADHPLMGNAKSRDLVFVTGTFIPAGGYLLLVNDLDDSKDHDGKCFTDRWTVPSGVQVIEYGQDYSQLSLDHEGDDLHLSADGQKDIDAMWYGDGGEMGGGGAPAVAAGSSLGRSPNGSDSNNPAVDFVEFTHATPGASNQSAPVAQRSTWSKIKLLFR
;
A
#
# COMPACT_ATOMS: atom_id res chain seq x y z
N MET A 1 4.68 13.73 -71.34
CA MET A 1 3.78 13.29 -70.25
C MET A 1 4.60 12.51 -69.24
N LYS A 2 4.94 13.10 -68.10
CA LYS A 2 5.58 12.43 -66.95
C LYS A 2 4.87 12.94 -65.70
N ILE A 3 4.02 12.09 -65.14
CA ILE A 3 3.24 12.37 -63.94
C ILE A 3 4.14 12.02 -62.75
N PHE A 4 4.49 13.01 -61.95
CA PHE A 4 5.16 12.81 -60.67
C PHE A 4 4.09 12.63 -59.59
N LEU A 5 4.02 11.45 -59.00
CA LEU A 5 3.18 11.17 -57.84
C LEU A 5 4.00 11.47 -56.57
N PRO A 6 3.57 12.38 -55.68
CA PRO A 6 4.28 12.58 -54.42
C PRO A 6 4.00 11.39 -53.50
N LEU A 7 5.08 10.79 -53.00
CA LEU A 7 5.07 9.75 -51.97
C LEU A 7 4.52 10.36 -50.67
N PHE A 8 3.23 10.15 -50.39
CA PHE A 8 2.65 10.42 -49.08
C PHE A 8 3.16 9.36 -48.10
N ILE A 9 4.15 9.72 -47.29
CA ILE A 9 4.56 8.93 -46.13
C ILE A 9 3.46 9.12 -45.08
N THR A 10 2.54 8.18 -45.00
CA THR A 10 1.57 8.12 -43.89
C THR A 10 2.35 7.76 -42.62
N ILE A 11 2.67 8.76 -41.81
CA ILE A 11 3.12 8.55 -40.44
C ILE A 11 1.95 7.94 -39.68
N VAL A 12 2.02 6.63 -39.44
CA VAL A 12 1.13 5.96 -38.50
C VAL A 12 1.55 6.44 -37.11
N PHE A 13 0.84 7.42 -36.57
CA PHE A 13 0.88 7.74 -35.14
C PHE A 13 0.30 6.52 -34.42
N LEU A 14 1.18 5.63 -33.97
CA LEU A 14 0.84 4.65 -32.94
C LEU A 14 0.43 5.47 -31.70
N PHE A 15 -0.87 5.67 -31.54
CA PHE A 15 -1.44 6.11 -30.28
C PHE A 15 -1.14 4.98 -29.30
N ALA A 16 -0.03 5.08 -28.57
CA ALA A 16 0.20 4.25 -27.43
C ALA A 16 -1.01 4.49 -26.52
N ILE A 17 -1.87 3.49 -26.40
CA ILE A 17 -2.91 3.48 -25.38
C ILE A 17 -2.14 3.32 -24.08
N GLY A 18 -1.70 4.44 -23.51
CA GLY A 18 -1.19 4.47 -22.16
C GLY A 18 -2.36 4.05 -21.28
N PHE A 19 -2.25 2.88 -20.67
CA PHE A 19 -3.05 2.62 -19.48
C PHE A 19 -2.68 3.73 -18.50
N CYS A 20 -3.65 4.58 -18.17
CA CYS A 20 -3.54 5.48 -17.04
C CYS A 20 -3.65 4.59 -15.80
N GLN A 21 -2.54 3.95 -15.43
CA GLN A 21 -2.44 3.33 -14.13
C GLN A 21 -2.60 4.45 -13.10
N ALA A 22 -3.30 4.16 -12.00
CA ALA A 22 -3.33 5.06 -10.86
C ALA A 22 -1.90 5.50 -10.54
N GLN A 23 -1.67 6.79 -10.38
CA GLN A 23 -0.35 7.31 -10.08
C GLN A 23 0.06 7.06 -8.63
N VAL A 24 -0.92 6.85 -7.74
CA VAL A 24 -0.73 6.54 -6.33
C VAL A 24 -1.44 5.23 -6.02
N VAL A 25 -0.76 4.33 -5.32
CA VAL A 25 -1.28 3.03 -4.89
C VAL A 25 -0.98 2.78 -3.42
N ILE A 26 -1.73 1.87 -2.80
CA ILE A 26 -1.40 1.26 -1.52
C ILE A 26 -0.20 0.34 -1.75
N ASN A 27 0.90 0.55 -1.03
CA ASN A 27 2.18 -0.08 -1.34
C ASN A 27 2.66 -1.07 -0.28
N GLU A 28 2.41 -0.77 0.99
CA GLU A 28 2.79 -1.63 2.11
C GLU A 28 1.80 -1.45 3.26
N VAL A 29 1.45 -2.52 3.95
CA VAL A 29 0.48 -2.55 5.05
C VAL A 29 1.03 -3.40 6.18
N MET A 30 1.14 -2.80 7.35
CA MET A 30 1.39 -3.48 8.61
C MET A 30 0.06 -3.57 9.34
N TYR A 31 -0.60 -4.72 9.24
CA TYR A 31 -1.87 -4.93 9.94
C TYR A 31 -1.69 -5.68 11.25
N HIS A 32 -0.52 -6.27 11.54
CA HIS A 32 -0.30 -7.13 12.71
C HIS A 32 1.12 -6.90 13.21
N GLY A 33 1.32 -5.83 14.00
CA GLY A 33 2.66 -5.29 14.30
C GLY A 33 3.51 -6.10 15.27
N ASP A 34 2.87 -6.86 16.17
CA ASP A 34 3.51 -7.73 17.16
C ASP A 34 2.54 -8.86 17.56
N THR A 35 2.80 -9.56 18.66
CA THR A 35 2.02 -10.73 19.13
C THR A 35 1.30 -10.50 20.47
N ASP A 36 1.33 -9.28 20.99
CA ASP A 36 0.70 -8.93 22.27
C ASP A 36 -0.45 -7.93 22.07
N ASP A 37 -1.17 -7.64 23.16
CA ASP A 37 -2.44 -6.90 23.14
C ASP A 37 -2.34 -5.42 22.71
N LEU A 38 -1.14 -4.93 22.35
CA LEU A 38 -0.84 -3.56 21.93
C LEU A 38 -0.16 -3.54 20.54
N ASP A 39 -0.39 -4.59 19.74
CA ASP A 39 0.11 -4.70 18.37
C ASP A 39 -0.63 -3.79 17.38
N ASP A 40 -1.88 -3.43 17.69
CA ASP A 40 -2.69 -2.49 16.92
C ASP A 40 -2.03 -1.10 16.80
N ASP A 41 -1.33 -0.63 17.83
CA ASP A 41 -0.68 0.68 17.85
C ASP A 41 0.51 0.76 16.85
N LEU A 42 1.02 -0.41 16.46
CA LEU A 42 2.08 -0.57 15.47
C LEU A 42 1.53 -0.73 14.04
N GLN A 43 0.21 -0.63 13.84
CA GLN A 43 -0.40 -0.71 12.52
C GLN A 43 -0.17 0.54 11.68
N TRP A 44 0.00 0.33 10.37
CA TRP A 44 0.17 1.42 9.42
C TRP A 44 -0.07 1.00 7.98
N ILE A 45 -0.33 2.00 7.13
CA ILE A 45 -0.52 1.87 5.69
C ILE A 45 0.43 2.84 4.98
N GLU A 46 1.06 2.38 3.89
CA GLU A 46 1.89 3.20 3.03
C GLU A 46 1.24 3.41 1.66
N LEU A 47 1.23 4.66 1.22
CA LEU A 47 0.94 5.04 -0.15
C LEU A 47 2.24 5.32 -0.92
N TYR A 48 2.29 4.90 -2.19
CA TYR A 48 3.42 5.16 -3.09
C TYR A 48 2.96 5.87 -4.37
N ASN A 49 3.63 6.97 -4.70
CA ASN A 49 3.46 7.66 -5.98
C ASN A 49 4.44 7.09 -7.02
N LEU A 50 3.94 6.24 -7.92
CA LEU A 50 4.73 5.66 -9.03
C LEU A 50 4.94 6.62 -10.22
N GLY A 51 4.35 7.81 -10.16
CA GLY A 51 4.50 8.82 -11.20
C GLY A 51 5.80 9.61 -11.12
N THR A 52 6.01 10.44 -12.13
CA THR A 52 7.21 11.29 -12.28
C THR A 52 7.02 12.72 -11.79
N GLU A 53 5.85 13.03 -11.24
CA GLU A 53 5.49 14.36 -10.70
C GLU A 53 4.92 14.20 -9.29
N ASP A 54 5.04 15.25 -8.49
CA ASP A 54 4.41 15.31 -7.18
C ASP A 54 2.89 15.24 -7.33
N MET A 55 2.23 14.38 -6.56
CA MET A 55 0.79 14.22 -6.61
C MET A 55 0.13 14.93 -5.43
N ASP A 56 -0.78 15.85 -5.71
CA ASP A 56 -1.69 16.43 -4.72
C ASP A 56 -2.84 15.45 -4.47
N ILE A 57 -2.91 14.92 -3.25
CA ILE A 57 -3.97 14.01 -2.83
C ILE A 57 -4.95 14.69 -1.86
N SER A 58 -4.95 16.02 -1.80
CA SER A 58 -5.91 16.78 -0.99
C SER A 58 -7.34 16.37 -1.29
N GLY A 59 -8.10 16.03 -0.25
CA GLY A 59 -9.50 15.63 -0.35
C GLY A 59 -9.72 14.19 -0.84
N TRP A 60 -8.65 13.44 -1.13
CA TRP A 60 -8.76 12.00 -1.33
C TRP A 60 -9.19 11.33 -0.02
N ILE A 61 -9.60 10.08 -0.14
CA ILE A 61 -10.21 9.28 0.91
C ILE A 61 -9.48 7.94 1.01
N MET A 62 -9.15 7.54 2.23
CA MET A 62 -8.80 6.17 2.60
C MET A 62 -9.95 5.60 3.45
N ALA A 63 -10.38 4.38 3.17
CA ALA A 63 -11.44 3.67 3.89
C ALA A 63 -11.11 2.19 4.12
N ASP A 64 -11.65 1.62 5.20
CA ASP A 64 -11.59 0.20 5.63
C ASP A 64 -12.86 -0.58 5.24
N HIS A 65 -13.60 -0.10 4.24
CA HIS A 65 -14.85 -0.72 3.81
C HIS A 65 -15.23 -0.28 2.39
N PRO A 66 -16.11 -1.05 1.71
CA PRO A 66 -16.54 -0.71 0.35
C PRO A 66 -17.18 0.68 0.25
N LEU A 67 -16.70 1.48 -0.71
CA LEU A 67 -17.23 2.81 -0.97
C LEU A 67 -18.66 2.75 -1.54
N MET A 68 -19.66 2.99 -0.69
CA MET A 68 -21.08 3.02 -1.07
C MET A 68 -21.60 4.43 -1.40
N GLY A 69 -20.95 5.11 -2.35
CA GLY A 69 -21.48 6.30 -3.02
C GLY A 69 -21.35 7.64 -2.29
N ASN A 70 -20.77 7.68 -1.09
CA ASN A 70 -20.26 8.86 -0.37
C ASN A 70 -19.34 8.40 0.77
N ALA A 71 -18.41 9.27 1.17
CA ALA A 71 -17.56 9.04 2.34
C ALA A 71 -18.40 8.79 3.60
N LYS A 72 -18.07 7.75 4.39
CA LYS A 72 -18.70 7.52 5.70
C LYS A 72 -18.03 8.38 6.76
N SER A 73 -18.65 8.47 7.93
CA SER A 73 -18.08 9.19 9.08
C SER A 73 -16.76 8.59 9.58
N ARG A 74 -16.42 7.38 9.13
CA ARG A 74 -15.19 6.68 9.45
C ARG A 74 -14.11 6.86 8.38
N ASP A 75 -14.34 7.55 7.28
CA ASP A 75 -13.30 7.59 6.26
C ASP A 75 -12.23 8.63 6.63
N LEU A 76 -10.96 8.30 6.40
CA LEU A 76 -9.87 9.27 6.51
C LEU A 76 -9.87 10.14 5.26
N VAL A 77 -10.10 11.45 5.44
CA VAL A 77 -10.00 12.44 4.35
C VAL A 77 -8.66 13.16 4.45
N PHE A 78 -7.85 13.09 3.38
CA PHE A 78 -6.57 13.79 3.31
C PHE A 78 -6.79 15.31 3.32
N VAL A 79 -6.14 16.00 4.26
CA VAL A 79 -6.29 17.44 4.42
C VAL A 79 -5.68 18.21 3.24
N THR A 80 -6.14 19.45 3.03
CA THR A 80 -5.59 20.32 2.00
C THR A 80 -4.09 20.54 2.17
N GLY A 81 -3.34 20.40 1.09
CA GLY A 81 -1.89 20.53 1.06
C GLY A 81 -1.15 19.22 1.30
N THR A 82 -1.82 18.07 1.19
CA THR A 82 -1.17 16.76 1.27
C THR A 82 -0.63 16.35 -0.10
N PHE A 83 0.69 16.19 -0.19
CA PHE A 83 1.37 15.80 -1.44
C PHE A 83 2.18 14.53 -1.25
N ILE A 84 2.25 13.68 -2.27
CA ILE A 84 3.23 12.60 -2.34
C ILE A 84 4.24 12.96 -3.45
N PRO A 85 5.53 13.15 -3.13
CA PRO A 85 6.54 13.46 -4.14
C PRO A 85 6.61 12.39 -5.24
N ALA A 86 7.12 12.75 -6.42
CA ALA A 86 7.40 11.77 -7.48
C ALA A 86 8.29 10.62 -6.98
N GLY A 87 7.85 9.36 -7.12
CA GLY A 87 8.56 8.20 -6.57
C GLY A 87 8.63 8.19 -5.03
N GLY A 88 7.82 9.01 -4.36
CA GLY A 88 7.80 9.19 -2.92
C GLY A 88 6.70 8.39 -2.23
N TYR A 89 6.71 8.50 -0.91
CA TYR A 89 5.85 7.74 -0.01
C TYR A 89 5.09 8.67 0.94
N LEU A 90 3.96 8.18 1.44
CA LEU A 90 3.23 8.77 2.56
C LEU A 90 2.76 7.65 3.49
N LEU A 91 2.90 7.87 4.79
CA LEU A 91 2.53 6.91 5.82
C LEU A 91 1.27 7.35 6.54
N LEU A 92 0.35 6.42 6.72
CA LEU A 92 -0.78 6.48 7.63
C LEU A 92 -0.45 5.59 8.82
N VAL A 93 -0.39 6.12 10.03
CA VAL A 93 -0.01 5.35 11.24
C VAL A 93 -1.13 5.40 12.27
N ASN A 94 -1.33 4.30 13.01
CA ASN A 94 -2.33 4.24 14.06
C ASN A 94 -1.91 5.13 15.24
N ASP A 95 -0.77 4.81 15.86
CA ASP A 95 -0.13 5.63 16.88
C ASP A 95 1.29 6.04 16.48
N LEU A 96 1.50 7.35 16.31
CA LEU A 96 2.79 7.88 15.85
C LEU A 96 3.83 7.89 16.96
N ASP A 97 3.43 8.36 18.15
CA ASP A 97 4.30 8.56 19.29
C ASP A 97 3.58 8.30 20.62
N ASP A 98 4.34 7.81 21.60
CA ASP A 98 3.90 7.44 22.96
C ASP A 98 3.43 8.65 23.80
N SER A 99 3.09 9.79 23.18
CA SER A 99 2.71 11.01 23.87
C SER A 99 1.29 10.96 24.47
N LYS A 100 0.47 9.98 24.09
CA LYS A 100 -0.97 9.97 24.40
C LYS A 100 -1.37 8.91 25.43
N ASP A 101 -1.02 7.66 25.19
CA ASP A 101 -1.35 6.49 26.02
C ASP A 101 -0.22 6.11 27.00
N HIS A 102 1.04 6.41 26.66
CA HIS A 102 2.22 6.13 27.49
C HIS A 102 2.38 4.64 27.82
N ASP A 103 1.99 3.76 26.92
CA ASP A 103 2.11 2.31 27.09
C ASP A 103 3.45 1.74 26.61
N GLY A 104 4.27 2.58 25.95
CA GLY A 104 5.59 2.25 25.46
C GLY A 104 5.62 1.50 24.14
N LYS A 105 4.55 1.57 23.34
CA LYS A 105 4.50 1.04 21.98
C LYS A 105 3.88 2.03 21.00
N CYS A 106 4.75 2.73 20.30
CA CYS A 106 4.33 3.56 19.17
C CYS A 106 5.10 3.22 17.89
N PHE A 107 4.60 3.71 16.75
CA PHE A 107 5.25 3.53 15.45
C PHE A 107 6.73 3.97 15.48
N THR A 108 7.04 5.10 16.12
CA THR A 108 8.40 5.65 16.17
C THR A 108 9.37 4.90 17.08
N ASP A 109 8.90 3.99 17.94
CA ASP A 109 9.76 3.08 18.71
C ASP A 109 10.33 1.96 17.84
N ARG A 110 9.62 1.60 16.76
CA ARG A 110 9.95 0.44 15.93
C ARG A 110 10.57 0.80 14.59
N TRP A 111 10.16 1.91 13.99
CA TRP A 111 10.61 2.32 12.66
C TRP A 111 11.10 3.76 12.63
N THR A 112 12.15 3.99 11.83
CA THR A 112 12.65 5.33 11.51
C THR A 112 12.17 5.74 10.14
N VAL A 113 11.46 6.87 10.06
CA VAL A 113 10.95 7.41 8.80
C VAL A 113 12.05 8.20 8.08
N PRO A 114 12.31 7.94 6.79
CA PRO A 114 13.20 8.77 5.99
C PRO A 114 12.76 10.24 5.94
N SER A 115 13.73 11.16 5.98
CA SER A 115 13.45 12.60 5.90
C SER A 115 12.67 12.95 4.64
N GLY A 116 11.58 13.69 4.80
CA GLY A 116 10.74 14.16 3.69
C GLY A 116 9.54 13.26 3.37
N VAL A 117 9.45 12.08 3.98
CA VAL A 117 8.22 11.27 3.96
C VAL A 117 7.21 11.90 4.94
N GLN A 118 6.00 12.15 4.45
CA GLN A 118 4.92 12.66 5.28
C GLN A 118 4.29 11.50 6.06
N VAL A 119 3.94 11.78 7.31
CA VAL A 119 3.27 10.83 8.20
C VAL A 119 1.99 11.48 8.71
N ILE A 120 0.88 10.78 8.57
CA ILE A 120 -0.44 11.19 9.04
C ILE A 120 -0.88 10.14 10.04
N GLU A 121 -1.27 10.59 11.21
CA GLU A 121 -1.83 9.72 12.24
C GLU A 121 -3.36 9.64 12.08
N TYR A 122 -3.93 8.44 12.02
CA TYR A 122 -5.36 8.21 11.85
C TYR A 122 -6.07 7.66 13.09
N GLY A 123 -5.32 7.20 14.09
CA GLY A 123 -5.80 6.34 15.17
C GLY A 123 -6.44 7.01 16.38
N GLN A 124 -6.51 8.34 16.44
CA GLN A 124 -6.78 9.03 17.72
C GLN A 124 -8.14 8.75 18.39
N ASP A 125 -9.09 8.09 17.72
CA ASP A 125 -10.38 7.66 18.29
C ASP A 125 -10.86 6.29 17.78
N TYR A 126 -10.01 5.51 17.06
CA TYR A 126 -10.39 4.33 16.22
C TYR A 126 -11.58 4.57 15.27
N SER A 127 -12.02 5.83 15.15
CA SER A 127 -13.26 6.15 14.47
C SER A 127 -13.06 6.25 12.98
N GLN A 128 -11.81 6.36 12.51
CA GLN A 128 -11.51 6.55 11.10
C GLN A 128 -11.16 5.20 10.45
N LEU A 129 -9.90 4.77 10.50
CA LEU A 129 -9.49 3.47 9.97
C LEU A 129 -9.24 2.48 11.12
N SER A 130 -9.49 1.19 10.86
CA SER A 130 -9.17 0.08 11.76
C SER A 130 -8.69 -1.08 10.90
N LEU A 131 -7.50 -1.62 11.15
CA LEU A 131 -7.02 -2.81 10.45
C LEU A 131 -7.28 -4.03 11.33
N ASP A 132 -8.18 -4.91 10.92
CA ASP A 132 -8.43 -6.14 11.67
C ASP A 132 -7.38 -7.20 11.34
N HIS A 133 -6.98 -8.00 12.34
CA HIS A 133 -5.96 -9.05 12.18
C HIS A 133 -6.44 -10.22 11.34
N GLU A 134 -7.74 -10.49 11.37
CA GLU A 134 -8.40 -11.54 10.62
C GLU A 134 -8.59 -11.19 9.14
N GLY A 135 -8.66 -9.89 8.81
CA GLY A 135 -8.85 -9.39 7.45
C GLY A 135 -9.50 -8.02 7.39
N ASP A 136 -9.19 -7.28 6.32
CA ASP A 136 -9.77 -5.96 6.06
C ASP A 136 -9.74 -5.63 4.55
N ASP A 137 -10.56 -4.68 4.14
CA ASP A 137 -10.74 -4.14 2.80
C ASP A 137 -10.31 -2.67 2.75
N LEU A 138 -9.14 -2.37 2.17
CA LEU A 138 -8.62 -1.01 2.05
C LEU A 138 -8.94 -0.41 0.68
N HIS A 139 -9.51 0.80 0.71
CA HIS A 139 -9.94 1.54 -0.47
C HIS A 139 -9.33 2.94 -0.50
N LEU A 140 -8.67 3.28 -1.61
CA LEU A 140 -8.17 4.62 -1.90
C LEU A 140 -9.01 5.27 -2.99
N SER A 141 -9.55 6.47 -2.77
CA SER A 141 -10.40 7.17 -3.75
C SER A 141 -10.15 8.68 -3.79
N ALA A 142 -10.25 9.30 -4.96
CA ALA A 142 -10.20 10.77 -5.10
C ALA A 142 -11.56 11.44 -4.87
N ASP A 143 -12.66 10.72 -5.06
CA ASP A 143 -14.02 11.29 -5.06
C ASP A 143 -14.99 10.61 -4.09
N GLY A 144 -14.54 9.56 -3.40
CA GLY A 144 -15.35 8.75 -2.48
C GLY A 144 -16.41 7.91 -3.18
N GLN A 145 -16.33 7.78 -4.50
CA GLN A 145 -17.27 6.99 -5.30
C GLN A 145 -16.60 5.83 -6.01
N LYS A 146 -15.35 6.01 -6.45
CA LYS A 146 -14.60 4.97 -7.15
C LYS A 146 -13.21 4.81 -6.57
N ASP A 147 -12.80 3.56 -6.43
CA ASP A 147 -11.44 3.20 -6.09
C ASP A 147 -10.47 3.62 -7.21
N ILE A 148 -9.42 4.32 -6.77
CA ILE A 148 -8.17 4.52 -7.48
C ILE A 148 -7.32 3.26 -7.34
N ASP A 149 -7.23 2.75 -6.10
CA ASP A 149 -6.59 1.50 -5.76
C ASP A 149 -7.37 0.86 -4.60
N ALA A 150 -7.30 -0.46 -4.51
CA ALA A 150 -7.85 -1.21 -3.40
C ALA A 150 -6.99 -2.44 -3.13
N MET A 151 -6.87 -2.80 -1.86
CA MET A 151 -6.29 -4.08 -1.47
C MET A 151 -7.02 -4.67 -0.28
N TRP A 152 -7.13 -5.99 -0.27
CA TRP A 152 -7.80 -6.70 0.81
C TRP A 152 -7.01 -7.94 1.20
N TYR A 153 -7.20 -8.38 2.43
CA TYR A 153 -6.53 -9.56 3.00
C TYR A 153 -7.46 -10.29 3.96
N GLY A 154 -7.09 -11.52 4.29
CA GLY A 154 -7.82 -12.28 5.30
C GLY A 154 -9.30 -12.53 4.94
N ASP A 155 -10.21 -12.26 5.87
CA ASP A 155 -11.67 -12.36 5.72
C ASP A 155 -12.36 -11.07 5.23
N GLY A 156 -11.61 -9.99 4.98
CA GLY A 156 -12.02 -8.81 4.21
C GLY A 156 -12.27 -9.15 2.74
N GLY A 157 -12.96 -10.25 2.45
CA GLY A 157 -13.20 -10.78 1.12
C GLY A 157 -14.46 -10.21 0.46
N GLU A 158 -14.96 -9.06 0.92
CA GLU A 158 -16.17 -8.45 0.33
C GLU A 158 -15.91 -8.04 -1.14
N MET A 159 -14.64 -7.87 -1.51
CA MET A 159 -14.15 -7.67 -2.87
C MET A 159 -13.98 -8.96 -3.71
N GLY A 160 -14.29 -10.13 -3.13
CA GLY A 160 -14.27 -11.43 -3.78
C GLY A 160 -12.95 -12.20 -3.59
N GLY A 161 -12.69 -13.18 -4.48
CA GLY A 161 -11.45 -13.97 -4.42
C GLY A 161 -10.25 -13.18 -4.91
N GLY A 162 -9.09 -13.34 -4.26
CA GLY A 162 -7.84 -12.65 -4.66
C GLY A 162 -7.22 -11.75 -3.59
N GLY A 163 -7.55 -11.93 -2.31
CA GLY A 163 -6.91 -11.19 -1.22
C GLY A 163 -5.41 -11.52 -1.08
N ALA A 164 -4.66 -10.59 -0.52
CA ALA A 164 -3.24 -10.74 -0.22
C ALA A 164 -3.01 -11.92 0.75
N PRO A 165 -1.83 -12.56 0.70
CA PRO A 165 -1.53 -13.68 1.58
C PRO A 165 -1.53 -13.25 3.06
N ALA A 166 -1.96 -14.11 3.98
CA ALA A 166 -1.73 -13.86 5.40
C ALA A 166 -0.22 -13.86 5.71
N VAL A 167 0.21 -12.96 6.59
CA VAL A 167 1.62 -12.83 7.02
C VAL A 167 1.76 -13.09 8.51
N ALA A 168 2.98 -13.35 8.96
CA ALA A 168 3.24 -13.49 10.40
C ALA A 168 3.16 -12.13 11.12
N ALA A 169 2.86 -12.15 12.41
CA ALA A 169 3.00 -10.98 13.28
C ALA A 169 4.42 -10.36 13.16
N GLY A 170 4.47 -9.04 13.05
CA GLY A 170 5.67 -8.24 12.81
C GLY A 170 6.16 -8.22 11.36
N SER A 171 5.49 -8.94 10.44
CA SER A 171 5.68 -8.81 8.99
C SER A 171 4.64 -7.87 8.39
N SER A 172 5.01 -7.21 7.30
CA SER A 172 4.08 -6.44 6.45
C SER A 172 3.67 -7.20 5.21
N LEU A 173 2.54 -6.81 4.65
CA LEU A 173 2.14 -7.05 3.26
C LEU A 173 2.69 -5.92 2.39
N GLY A 174 3.48 -6.22 1.36
CA GLY A 174 4.02 -5.20 0.46
C GLY A 174 3.94 -5.58 -1.01
N ARG A 175 3.79 -4.58 -1.88
CA ARG A 175 3.92 -4.77 -3.33
C ARG A 175 5.38 -5.07 -3.69
N SER A 176 5.61 -6.04 -4.58
CA SER A 176 6.96 -6.43 -5.02
C SER A 176 7.04 -6.64 -6.53
N PRO A 177 7.56 -5.68 -7.32
CA PRO A 177 8.16 -4.41 -6.90
C PRO A 177 7.11 -3.37 -6.45
N ASN A 178 7.56 -2.28 -5.80
CA ASN A 178 6.71 -1.14 -5.46
C ASN A 178 5.87 -0.68 -6.65
N GLY A 179 4.63 -0.29 -6.38
CA GLY A 179 3.74 0.21 -7.43
C GLY A 179 3.21 -0.84 -8.41
N SER A 180 3.57 -2.12 -8.27
CA SER A 180 3.08 -3.18 -9.15
C SER A 180 1.62 -3.48 -8.85
N ASP A 181 0.72 -3.07 -9.76
CA ASP A 181 -0.72 -3.17 -9.55
C ASP A 181 -1.46 -3.81 -10.73
N SER A 182 -1.95 -5.02 -10.50
CA SER A 182 -2.80 -5.78 -11.41
C SER A 182 -4.28 -5.76 -11.01
N ASN A 183 -4.63 -5.00 -9.95
CA ASN A 183 -5.93 -5.05 -9.26
C ASN A 183 -6.23 -6.43 -8.66
N ASN A 184 -5.20 -7.17 -8.26
CA ASN A 184 -5.35 -8.48 -7.61
C ASN A 184 -4.31 -8.62 -6.49
N PRO A 185 -4.69 -8.33 -5.24
CA PRO A 185 -3.75 -8.35 -4.11
C PRO A 185 -3.01 -9.68 -3.94
N ALA A 186 -3.61 -10.83 -4.28
CA ALA A 186 -2.96 -12.14 -4.24
C ALA A 186 -1.77 -12.28 -5.21
N VAL A 187 -1.73 -11.45 -6.26
CA VAL A 187 -0.63 -11.38 -7.23
C VAL A 187 0.37 -10.30 -6.86
N ASP A 188 -0.14 -9.17 -6.36
CA ASP A 188 0.62 -7.95 -6.21
C ASP A 188 1.38 -7.87 -4.88
N PHE A 189 0.82 -8.45 -3.81
CA PHE A 189 1.36 -8.36 -2.45
C PHE A 189 2.04 -9.66 -2.01
N VAL A 190 3.15 -9.50 -1.27
CA VAL A 190 3.90 -10.59 -0.64
C VAL A 190 4.29 -10.20 0.79
N GLU A 191 4.69 -11.20 1.59
CA GLU A 191 5.19 -10.98 2.95
C GLU A 191 6.59 -10.33 2.95
N PHE A 192 6.76 -9.30 3.76
CA PHE A 192 8.04 -8.71 4.14
C PHE A 192 8.28 -8.88 5.64
N THR A 193 9.25 -9.72 5.98
CA THR A 193 9.70 -9.91 7.39
C THR A 193 10.44 -8.71 7.98
N HIS A 194 10.73 -7.72 7.14
CA HIS A 194 11.35 -6.45 7.52
C HIS A 194 10.61 -5.36 6.76
N ALA A 195 9.67 -4.72 7.44
CA ALA A 195 8.86 -3.69 6.82
C ALA A 195 9.69 -2.44 6.47
N THR A 196 9.26 -1.72 5.44
CA THR A 196 10.03 -0.63 4.82
C THR A 196 9.31 0.71 4.78
N PRO A 197 8.76 1.21 5.91
CA PRO A 197 7.97 2.43 5.89
C PRO A 197 8.76 3.64 5.40
N GLY A 198 8.25 4.28 4.36
CA GLY A 198 8.83 5.42 3.67
C GLY A 198 9.99 5.07 2.73
N ALA A 199 10.21 3.79 2.42
CA ALA A 199 11.33 3.30 1.63
C ALA A 199 10.90 2.26 0.59
N SER A 200 11.81 1.92 -0.33
CA SER A 200 11.50 0.91 -1.34
C SER A 200 11.43 -0.48 -0.72
N ASN A 201 10.38 -1.25 -1.04
CA ASN A 201 10.26 -2.65 -0.65
C ASN A 201 11.37 -3.43 -1.35
N GLN A 202 12.45 -3.70 -0.64
CA GLN A 202 13.56 -4.49 -1.17
C GLN A 202 13.12 -5.94 -1.21
N SER A 203 13.09 -6.56 -2.40
CA SER A 203 12.56 -7.91 -2.63
C SER A 203 12.69 -8.77 -1.39
N ALA A 204 11.54 -9.12 -0.79
CA ALA A 204 11.46 -9.95 0.40
C ALA A 204 12.52 -11.05 0.31
N PRO A 205 13.34 -11.30 1.34
CA PRO A 205 14.31 -12.38 1.29
C PRO A 205 13.53 -13.62 0.88
N VAL A 206 13.80 -14.11 -0.34
CA VAL A 206 13.05 -15.16 -1.03
C VAL A 206 12.59 -16.15 0.02
N ALA A 207 11.28 -16.28 0.24
CA ALA A 207 10.73 -17.31 1.09
C ALA A 207 11.48 -18.58 0.74
N GLN A 208 12.32 -19.08 1.64
CA GLN A 208 13.11 -20.26 1.38
C GLN A 208 12.07 -21.33 1.11
N ARG A 209 11.88 -21.67 -0.17
CA ARG A 209 11.06 -22.80 -0.58
C ARG A 209 11.53 -23.95 0.27
N SER A 210 10.68 -24.36 1.20
CA SER A 210 10.90 -25.49 2.07
C SER A 210 11.44 -26.64 1.22
N THR A 211 12.72 -26.91 1.36
CA THR A 211 13.36 -28.12 0.87
C THR A 211 14.33 -28.50 1.96
N TRP A 212 13.91 -29.40 2.86
CA TRP A 212 14.58 -30.63 3.33
C TRP A 212 16.13 -30.77 3.27
N SER A 213 16.91 -29.71 3.08
CA SER A 213 18.33 -29.74 2.75
C SER A 213 19.22 -29.70 3.99
N LYS A 214 18.63 -29.70 5.20
CA LYS A 214 19.37 -29.70 6.48
C LYS A 214 19.41 -31.06 7.19
N ILE A 215 18.92 -32.14 6.58
CA ILE A 215 19.10 -33.51 7.13
C ILE A 215 19.94 -34.34 6.17
N LYS A 216 21.23 -34.00 6.04
CA LYS A 216 22.22 -34.96 5.53
C LYS A 216 23.65 -34.59 5.93
N LEU A 217 23.90 -34.36 7.22
CA LEU A 217 25.28 -34.32 7.71
C LEU A 217 25.44 -34.69 9.20
N LEU A 218 24.76 -35.73 9.66
CA LEU A 218 25.06 -36.36 10.96
C LEU A 218 24.90 -37.88 10.88
N PHE A 219 25.69 -38.53 10.01
CA PHE A 219 26.17 -39.90 10.22
C PHE A 219 27.49 -40.09 9.45
N ARG A 220 28.60 -39.95 10.17
CA ARG A 220 29.84 -40.68 9.95
C ARG A 220 30.29 -41.24 11.28
#